data_AF-A0A371FJ85-F1
#
_entry.id   AF-A0A371FJ85-F1
#
_cell.length_a   1.000
_cell.length_b   1.000
_cell.length_c   1.000
_cell.angle_alpha   90.00
_cell.angle_beta   90.00
_cell.angle_gamma   90.00
#
_symmetry.space_group_name_H-M   'P 1'
#
loop_
_entity.id
_entity.type
_entity.pdbx_description
1 polymer ?
#
loop_
_entity_poly.entity_id
_entity_poly.type
_entity_poly.pdbx_seq_one_letter_code
_entity_poly.pdbx_strand_id
1 'polypeptide(L)' 'MCTNYTYLNKACPKNPYPLPNIKRLVDGASGCDLLSFMDAYSDYNQIKMHPQDEASSLEKLILEKLEILTEGSQ' A
#
# COMPACT_ATOMS: atom_id res chain seq x y z
N MET A 1 12.48 6.97 8.18
CA MET A 1 11.99 7.80 7.05
C MET A 1 10.51 7.49 6.89
N CYS A 2 9.63 8.48 6.88
CA CYS A 2 8.17 8.29 6.76
C CYS A 2 7.67 9.14 5.58
N THR A 3 7.06 8.50 4.60
CA THR A 3 6.53 9.16 3.40
C THR A 3 5.01 9.24 3.50
N ASN A 4 4.43 10.41 3.28
CA ASN A 4 2.98 10.59 3.32
C ASN A 4 2.34 10.21 1.98
N TYR A 5 1.60 9.10 1.94
CA TYR A 5 0.89 8.60 0.76
C TYR A 5 -0.61 8.86 0.78
N THR A 6 -1.11 9.73 1.67
CA THR A 6 -2.57 9.91 1.89
C THR A 6 -3.34 10.22 0.61
N TYR A 7 -2.82 11.12 -0.22
CA TYR A 7 -3.47 11.44 -1.49
C TYR A 7 -3.30 10.33 -2.53
N LEU A 8 -2.08 9.79 -2.67
CA LEU A 8 -1.81 8.69 -3.59
C LEU A 8 -2.77 7.52 -3.33
N ASN A 9 -3.00 7.17 -2.06
CA ASN A 9 -3.93 6.12 -1.66
C ASN A 9 -5.40 6.43 -1.97
N LYS A 10 -5.79 7.70 -2.01
CA LYS A 10 -7.15 8.12 -2.44
C LYS A 10 -7.31 8.05 -3.96
N ALA A 11 -6.27 8.39 -4.70
CA ALA A 11 -6.26 8.40 -6.17
C ALA A 11 -5.97 7.02 -6.81
N CYS A 12 -5.54 6.04 -6.02
CA CYS A 12 -5.30 4.67 -6.48
C CYS A 12 -6.55 3.79 -6.34
N PRO A 13 -6.83 2.91 -7.33
CA PRO A 13 -7.89 1.91 -7.19
C PRO A 13 -7.67 1.05 -5.94
N LYS A 14 -8.78 0.64 -5.30
CA LYS A 14 -8.71 -0.28 -4.16
C LYS A 14 -8.18 -1.64 -4.61
N ASN A 15 -7.44 -2.29 -3.71
CA ASN A 15 -6.89 -3.62 -3.95
C ASN A 15 -8.01 -4.63 -4.30
N PRO A 16 -7.92 -5.34 -5.45
CA PRO A 16 -8.91 -6.36 -5.84
C PRO A 16 -8.85 -7.61 -4.95
N TYR A 17 -7.78 -7.81 -4.19
CA TYR A 17 -7.60 -8.92 -3.26
C TYR A 17 -7.77 -8.44 -1.81
N PRO A 18 -8.99 -8.43 -1.26
CA PRO A 18 -9.21 -8.01 0.12
C PRO A 18 -8.48 -8.93 1.08
N LEU A 19 -8.03 -8.36 2.21
CA LEU A 19 -7.38 -9.15 3.26
C LEU A 19 -8.31 -10.26 3.75
N PRO A 20 -7.79 -11.47 3.99
CA PRO A 20 -8.60 -12.57 4.50
C PRO A 20 -9.13 -12.26 5.90
N ASN A 21 -10.35 -12.73 6.18
CA ASN A 21 -10.95 -12.61 7.50
C ASN A 21 -10.12 -13.38 8.55
N ILE A 22 -9.84 -12.74 9.68
CA ILE A 22 -8.98 -13.32 10.72
C ILE A 22 -9.53 -14.62 11.31
N LYS A 23 -10.85 -14.78 11.46
CA LYS A 23 -11.44 -16.03 11.96
C LYS A 23 -11.14 -17.18 11.01
N ARG A 24 -11.27 -16.93 9.70
CA ARG A 24 -10.95 -17.93 8.67
C ARG A 24 -9.48 -18.35 8.70
N LEU A 25 -8.57 -17.42 9.01
CA LEU A 25 -7.15 -17.73 9.18
C LEU A 25 -6.90 -18.59 10.42
N VAL A 26 -7.52 -18.24 11.55
CA VAL A 26 -7.39 -18.97 12.83
C VAL A 26 -7.98 -20.38 12.71
N ASP A 27 -9.18 -20.51 12.14
CA ASP A 27 -9.83 -21.80 11.93
C ASP A 27 -8.99 -22.68 10.99
N GLY A 28 -8.39 -22.10 9.95
CA GLY A 28 -7.50 -22.82 9.03
C GLY A 28 -6.18 -23.28 9.66
N ALA A 29 -5.73 -22.63 10.74
CA ALA A 29 -4.54 -23.05 11.51
C ALA A 29 -4.90 -23.96 12.69
N SER A 30 -6.19 -24.13 12.99
CA SER A 30 -6.65 -24.97 14.10
C SER A 30 -6.36 -26.44 13.79
N GLY A 31 -5.72 -27.15 14.73
CA GLY A 31 -5.30 -28.54 14.53
C GLY A 31 -3.89 -28.73 13.97
N CYS A 32 -3.12 -27.65 13.75
CA CYS A 32 -1.68 -27.77 13.50
C CYS A 32 -0.92 -28.03 14.81
N ASP A 33 -0.19 -29.15 14.88
CA ASP A 33 0.61 -29.53 16.06
C ASP A 33 1.79 -28.57 16.34
N LEU A 34 2.24 -27.85 15.31
CA LEU A 34 3.29 -26.85 15.38
C LEU A 34 3.02 -25.70 14.40
N LEU A 35 3.18 -24.47 14.88
CA LEU A 35 3.13 -23.26 14.08
C LEU A 35 4.43 -22.48 14.24
N SER A 36 4.94 -21.92 13.15
CA SER A 36 6.04 -20.96 13.16
C SER A 36 5.58 -19.66 12.48
N PHE A 37 6.04 -18.52 13.03
CA PHE A 37 5.76 -17.20 12.47
C PHE A 37 6.97 -16.73 11.67
N MET A 38 6.74 -16.28 10.44
CA MET A 38 7.76 -15.60 9.64
C MET A 38 7.54 -14.10 9.73
N ASP A 39 8.62 -13.36 10.02
CA ASP A 39 8.60 -11.91 9.95
C ASP A 39 8.76 -11.45 8.50
N ALA A 40 7.75 -10.76 8.00
CA ALA A 40 7.69 -10.21 6.65
C ALA A 40 7.83 -8.68 6.65
N TYR A 41 8.36 -8.07 7.71
CA TYR A 41 8.41 -6.61 7.87
C TYR A 41 9.07 -5.88 6.70
N SER A 42 10.14 -6.45 6.13
CA SER A 42 10.88 -5.85 5.01
C SER A 42 10.37 -6.27 3.62
N ASP A 43 9.45 -7.24 3.54
CA ASP A 43 9.06 -7.87 2.27
C ASP A 43 8.38 -6.90 1.30
N TYR A 44 7.73 -5.85 1.82
CA TYR A 44 7.19 -4.78 1.00
C TYR A 44 8.22 -4.18 0.05
N ASN A 45 9.47 -4.01 0.51
CA ASN A 45 10.54 -3.38 -0.26
C ASN A 45 11.19 -4.34 -1.27
N GLN A 46 10.92 -5.64 -1.19
CA GLN A 46 11.47 -6.64 -2.10
C GLN A 46 10.63 -6.77 -3.38
N ILE A 47 9.36 -6.37 -3.32
CA ILE A 47 8.44 -6.42 -4.46
C ILE A 47 8.64 -5.16 -5.30
N LYS A 48 9.05 -5.34 -6.56
CA LYS A 48 9.27 -4.22 -7.49
C LYS A 48 7.94 -3.63 -7.94
N MET A 49 7.86 -2.30 -7.92
CA MET A 49 6.76 -1.57 -8.55
C MET A 49 6.82 -1.73 -10.07
N HIS A 50 5.65 -1.76 -10.72
CA HIS A 50 5.61 -1.74 -12.18
C HIS A 50 6.16 -0.38 -12.66
N PRO A 51 7.03 -0.32 -13.68
CA PRO A 51 7.69 0.93 -14.08
C PRO A 51 6.74 2.09 -14.41
N GLN A 52 5.57 1.76 -14.96
CA GLN A 52 4.53 2.74 -15.27
C GLN A 52 3.85 3.34 -14.03
N ASP A 53 3.75 2.55 -12.94
CA ASP A 53 3.14 2.98 -11.69
C ASP A 53 4.13 3.81 -10.83
N GLU A 54 5.43 3.56 -11.02
CA GLU A 54 6.51 4.37 -10.43
C GLU A 54 6.48 5.80 -11.02
N ALA A 55 6.39 5.89 -12.35
CA ALA A 55 6.20 7.17 -13.05
C ALA A 55 4.89 7.85 -12.65
N SER A 56 3.77 7.10 -12.61
CA SER A 56 2.46 7.63 -12.21
C SER A 56 2.43 8.12 -10.76
N SER A 57 3.16 7.46 -9.85
CA SER A 57 3.27 7.91 -8.45
C SER A 57 3.99 9.25 -8.35
N LEU A 58 5.02 9.47 -9.17
CA LEU A 58 5.72 10.76 -9.26
C LEU A 58 4.86 11.83 -9.94
N GLU A 59 4.22 11.51 -11.06
CA GLU A 59 3.41 12.45 -11.84
C GLU A 59 2.15 12.89 -11.08
N LYS A 60 1.43 11.96 -10.44
CA LYS A 60 0.29 12.31 -9.57
C LYS A 60 0.70 13.20 -8.40
N LEU A 61 1.86 12.93 -7.79
CA LEU A 61 2.39 13.73 -6.69
C LEU A 61 2.79 15.13 -7.14
N ILE A 62 3.33 15.28 -8.36
CA ILE A 62 3.71 16.57 -8.94
C ILE A 62 2.46 17.38 -9.30
N LEU A 63 1.46 16.77 -9.96
CA LEU A 63 0.23 17.44 -10.36
C LEU A 63 -0.59 17.93 -9.16
N GLU A 64 -0.70 17.13 -8.09
CA GLU A 64 -1.40 17.56 -6.87
C GLU A 64 -0.61 18.65 -6.11
N LYS A 65 0.73 18.56 -6.04
CA LYS A 65 1.54 19.64 -5.45
C LYS A 65 1.37 20.94 -6.23
N LEU A 66 1.21 20.89 -7.55
CA LEU A 66 0.93 22.05 -8.37
C LEU A 66 -0.49 22.60 -8.09
N GLU A 67 -1.50 21.73 -7.96
CA GLU A 67 -2.89 22.12 -7.64
C GLU A 67 -2.98 22.83 -6.28
N ILE A 68 -2.33 22.29 -5.24
CA ILE A 68 -2.25 22.91 -3.90
C ILE A 68 -1.51 24.26 -3.94
N LEU A 69 -0.46 24.39 -4.75
CA LEU A 69 0.26 25.66 -4.93
C LEU A 69 -0.58 26.71 -5.69
N THR A 70 -1.48 26.27 -6.57
CA THR A 70 -2.40 27.18 -7.27
C THR A 70 -3.60 27.61 -6.43
N GLU A 71 -4.09 26.77 -5.51
CA GLU A 71 -5.18 27.12 -4.59
C GLU A 71 -4.71 27.93 -3.36
N GLY A 72 -3.43 27.83 -2.98
CA GLY A 72 -2.85 28.59 -1.86
C GLY A 72 -2.48 30.05 -2.15
N SER A 73 -2.86 30.59 -3.32
CA SER A 73 -2.57 31.97 -3.74
C SER A 73 -3.76 32.93 -3.62
N GLN A 74 -4.67 32.67 -2.67
CA GLN A 74 -5.80 33.55 -2.35
C GLN A 74 -5.75 34.04 -0.90
#